data_AF-A0A2H3KZ01-F1
#
_entry.id   AF-A0A2H3KZ01-F1
#
_cell.length_a   1.000
_cell.length_b   1.000
_cell.length_c   1.000
_cell.angle_alpha   90.00
_cell.angle_beta   90.00
_cell.angle_gamma   90.00
#
_symmetry.space_group_name_H-M   'P 1'
#
loop_
_entity.id
_entity.type
_entity.pdbx_description
1 polymer ?
#
loop_
_entity_poly.entity_id
_entity_poly.type
_entity_poly.pdbx_seq_one_letter_code
_entity_poly.pdbx_strand_id
1 'polypeptide(L)'
;MTLEDAITELCQRITTICPEAVLRIARASEEEASIRVYAPAGVETAIKADTHEYTIDLLTSEGLDVQVLVYDIATSLPPTET
;
A
#
# COMPACT_ATOMS: atom_id res chain seq x y z
N MET A 1 -9.78 -1.72 14.95
CA MET A 1 -8.80 -2.54 14.20
C MET A 1 -7.39 -2.08 14.56
N THR A 2 -6.33 -2.91 14.42
CA THR A 2 -4.94 -2.44 14.65
C THR A 2 -4.30 -1.92 13.36
N LEU A 3 -3.21 -1.13 13.47
CA LEU A 3 -2.42 -0.70 12.31
C LEU A 3 -1.87 -1.90 11.52
N GLU A 4 -1.50 -2.99 12.21
CA GLU A 4 -1.00 -4.20 11.57
C GLU A 4 -2.07 -4.94 10.76
N ASP A 5 -3.30 -4.99 11.28
CA ASP A 5 -4.45 -5.54 10.54
C ASP A 5 -4.73 -4.69 9.29
N ALA A 6 -4.72 -3.35 9.43
CA ALA A 6 -4.95 -2.42 8.32
C ALA A 6 -3.91 -2.60 7.20
N ILE A 7 -2.63 -2.68 7.56
CA ILE A 7 -1.53 -2.94 6.62
C ILE A 7 -1.71 -4.30 5.93
N THR A 8 -2.09 -5.33 6.70
CA THR A 8 -2.29 -6.69 6.18
C THR A 8 -3.41 -6.73 5.15
N GLU A 9 -4.57 -6.12 5.45
CA GLU A 9 -5.71 -6.04 4.54
C GLU A 9 -5.34 -5.29 3.25
N LEU A 10 -4.65 -4.15 3.36
CA LEU A 10 -4.17 -3.40 2.19
C LEU A 10 -3.21 -4.24 1.33
N CYS A 11 -2.28 -4.97 1.95
CA CYS A 11 -1.37 -5.85 1.22
C CYS A 11 -2.11 -6.97 0.50
N GLN A 12 -3.16 -7.55 1.11
CA GLN A 12 -3.99 -8.58 0.48
C GLN A 12 -4.77 -8.02 -0.72
N ARG A 13 -5.37 -6.84 -0.59
CA ARG A 13 -6.04 -6.13 -1.71
C ARG A 13 -5.11 -5.88 -2.88
N ILE A 14 -3.93 -5.33 -2.59
CA ILE A 14 -2.91 -5.04 -3.61
C ILE A 14 -2.44 -6.32 -4.30
N THR A 15 -2.12 -7.37 -3.54
CA THR A 15 -1.60 -8.64 -4.11
C THR A 15 -2.67 -9.46 -4.82
N THR A 16 -3.96 -9.25 -4.52
CA THR A 16 -5.07 -9.83 -5.29
C THR A 16 -5.13 -9.25 -6.71
N ILE A 17 -4.84 -7.95 -6.87
CA ILE A 17 -4.78 -7.28 -8.18
C ILE A 17 -3.47 -7.60 -8.90
N CYS A 18 -2.35 -7.56 -8.17
CA CYS A 18 -1.01 -7.72 -8.72
C CYS A 18 -0.15 -8.62 -7.81
N PRO A 19 -0.17 -9.95 -8.04
CA PRO A 19 0.61 -10.89 -7.25
C PRO A 19 2.12 -10.65 -7.30
N GLU A 20 2.64 -10.10 -8.41
CA GLU A 20 4.05 -9.74 -8.55
C GLU A 20 4.43 -8.37 -7.95
N ALA A 21 3.51 -7.65 -7.31
CA ALA A 21 3.82 -6.35 -6.73
C ALA A 21 4.85 -6.48 -5.60
N VAL A 22 5.87 -5.61 -5.63
CA VAL A 22 6.82 -5.50 -4.51
C VAL A 22 6.28 -4.46 -3.54
N LEU A 23 6.04 -4.88 -2.30
CA LEU A 23 5.52 -4.01 -1.25
C LEU A 23 6.64 -3.64 -0.27
N ARG A 24 6.80 -2.35 0.02
CA ARG A 24 7.67 -1.86 1.09
C ARG A 24 6.86 -1.04 2.08
N ILE A 25 6.84 -1.48 3.32
CA ILE A 25 6.07 -0.86 4.40
C ILE A 25 7.03 -0.05 5.26
N ALA A 26 6.70 1.21 5.52
CA ALA A 26 7.38 2.05 6.49
C ALA A 26 6.37 2.47 7.56
N ARG A 27 6.59 2.03 8.81
CA ARG A 27 5.78 2.42 9.97
C ARG A 27 6.40 3.68 10.58
N ALA A 28 5.58 4.71 10.80
CA ALA A 28 6.01 5.96 11.42
C ALA A 28 5.62 6.01 12.90
N SER A 29 4.45 5.46 13.25
CA SER A 29 3.95 5.38 14.62
C SER A 29 3.05 4.15 14.81
N GLU A 30 2.33 4.08 15.94
CA GLU A 30 1.30 3.06 16.18
C GLU A 30 0.02 3.28 15.34
N GLU A 31 -0.15 4.48 14.77
CA GLU A 31 -1.34 4.89 14.02
C GLU A 31 -1.03 5.26 12.57
N GLU A 32 0.26 5.43 12.22
CA GLU A 32 0.69 5.95 10.91
C GLU A 32 1.66 5.00 10.20
N ALA A 33 1.36 4.71 8.93
CA ALA A 33 2.24 3.95 8.05
C ALA A 33 2.10 4.34 6.57
N SER A 34 3.13 4.02 5.78
CA SER A 34 3.07 4.11 4.33
C SER A 34 3.44 2.78 3.68
N ILE A 35 2.74 2.43 2.60
CA ILE A 35 2.96 1.25 1.78
C ILE A 35 3.37 1.73 0.39
N ARG A 36 4.64 1.55 0.05
CA ARG A 36 5.14 1.75 -1.31
C ARG A 36 4.91 0.47 -2.10
N VAL A 37 4.07 0.58 -3.11
CA VAL A 37 3.71 -0.49 -4.02
C VAL A 37 4.47 -0.28 -5.33
N TYR A 38 5.35 -1.20 -5.68
CA TYR A 38 5.99 -1.21 -7.00
C TYR A 38 5.29 -2.27 -7.84
N ALA A 39 4.57 -1.83 -8.87
CA ALA A 39 3.77 -2.69 -9.73
C ALA A 39 3.92 -2.27 -11.20
N PRO A 40 3.57 -3.13 -12.17
CA PRO A 40 3.54 -2.73 -13.58
C PRO A 40 2.60 -1.53 -13.81
N ALA A 41 2.99 -0.58 -14.67
CA ALA A 41 2.20 0.63 -14.94
C ALA A 41 0.73 0.35 -15.32
N GLY A 42 0.44 -0.80 -15.95
CA GLY A 42 -0.92 -1.18 -16.36
C GLY A 42 -1.91 -1.42 -15.22
N VAL A 43 -1.43 -1.63 -13.98
CA VAL A 43 -2.29 -1.92 -12.81
C VAL A 43 -2.34 -0.78 -11.79
N GLU A 44 -1.59 0.31 -12.02
CA GLU A 44 -1.49 1.44 -11.07
C GLU A 44 -2.85 2.02 -10.70
N THR A 45 -3.68 2.31 -11.72
CA THR A 45 -5.01 2.91 -11.52
C THR A 45 -5.95 1.94 -10.78
N ALA A 46 -5.86 0.64 -11.07
CA ALA A 46 -6.69 -0.37 -10.40
C ALA A 46 -6.34 -0.48 -8.91
N ILE A 47 -5.06 -0.50 -8.57
CA ILE A 47 -4.59 -0.55 -7.18
C ILE A 47 -5.03 0.71 -6.42
N LYS A 48 -4.85 1.89 -7.02
CA LYS A 48 -5.28 3.15 -6.40
C LYS A 48 -6.79 3.15 -6.16
N ALA A 49 -7.59 2.76 -7.15
CA ALA A 49 -9.05 2.73 -7.00
C ALA A 49 -9.52 1.77 -5.90
N ASP A 50 -8.93 0.57 -5.81
CA ASP A 50 -9.33 -0.45 -4.83
C ASP A 50 -8.92 -0.10 -3.39
N THR A 51 -7.84 0.67 -3.23
CA THR A 51 -7.32 1.03 -1.90
C THR A 51 -7.81 2.39 -1.40
N HIS A 52 -8.24 3.31 -2.29
CA HIS A 52 -8.56 4.70 -1.93
C HIS A 52 -9.64 4.81 -0.86
N GLU A 53 -10.82 4.23 -1.10
CA GLU A 53 -11.94 4.33 -0.16
C GLU A 53 -11.60 3.68 1.18
N TYR A 54 -10.89 2.54 1.15
CA TYR A 54 -10.46 1.88 2.37
C TYR A 54 -9.51 2.75 3.18
N THR A 55 -8.51 3.39 2.56
CA THR A 55 -7.59 4.30 3.27
C THR A 55 -8.31 5.52 3.88
N ILE A 56 -9.37 6.02 3.25
CA ILE A 56 -10.19 7.09 3.83
C ILE A 56 -10.98 6.59 5.03
N ASP A 57 -11.58 5.40 4.95
CA ASP A 57 -12.32 4.81 6.07
C ASP A 57 -11.41 4.55 7.28
N LEU A 58 -10.19 4.04 7.05
CA LEU A 58 -9.17 3.88 8.10
C LEU A 58 -8.92 5.19 8.84
N LEU A 59 -8.72 6.28 8.09
CA LEU A 59 -8.42 7.58 8.67
C LEU A 59 -9.62 8.16 9.42
N THR A 60 -10.82 8.05 8.86
CA THR A 60 -12.02 8.73 9.37
C THR A 60 -12.77 7.97 10.45
N SER A 61 -12.77 6.64 10.39
CA SER A 61 -13.50 5.76 11.31
C SER A 61 -12.60 5.23 12.42
N GLU A 62 -11.34 4.91 12.10
CA GLU A 62 -10.41 4.23 13.04
C GLU A 62 -9.25 5.12 13.50
N GLY A 63 -9.06 6.31 12.90
CA GLY A 63 -7.96 7.22 13.22
C GLY A 63 -6.59 6.74 12.73
N LEU A 64 -6.56 5.77 11.80
CA LEU A 64 -5.33 5.18 11.26
C LEU A 64 -4.96 5.86 9.94
N ASP A 65 -3.81 6.53 9.88
CA ASP A 65 -3.29 7.14 8.66
C ASP A 65 -2.38 6.14 7.92
N VAL A 66 -2.98 5.36 7.01
CA VAL A 66 -2.25 4.42 6.16
C VAL A 66 -2.27 4.89 4.71
N GLN A 67 -1.10 5.25 4.19
CA GLN A 67 -0.96 5.78 2.84
C GLN A 67 -0.48 4.71 1.85
N VAL A 68 -1.14 4.61 0.70
CA VAL A 68 -0.72 3.72 -0.40
C VAL A 68 -0.11 4.55 -1.53
N LEU A 69 1.17 4.31 -1.81
CA LEU A 69 1.95 5.01 -2.83
C LEU A 69 2.34 4.01 -3.92
N VAL A 70 1.74 4.15 -5.11
CA VAL A 70 1.98 3.23 -6.23
C VAL A 70 2.98 3.83 -7.20
N TYR A 71 4.00 3.04 -7.56
CA TYR A 71 5.07 3.39 -8.47
C TYR A 71 5.24 2.30 -9.54
N ASP A 72 5.72 2.70 -10.73
CA ASP A 72 6.10 1.75 -11.76
C ASP A 72 7.36 0.98 -11.33
N ILE A 73 7.24 -0.35 -11.25
CA ILE A 73 8.33 -1.25 -10.91
C ILE A 73 9.52 -1.12 -11.88
N ALA A 74 9.28 -0.83 -13.16
CA ALA A 74 10.32 -0.76 -14.19
C ALA A 74 11.23 0.46 -14.02
N THR A 75 10.73 1.55 -13.46
CA THR A 75 11.45 2.83 -13.38
C THR A 75 11.81 3.26 -11.97
N SER A 76 11.14 2.70 -10.96
CA SER A 76 11.16 3.26 -9.61
C SER A 76 11.55 2.26 -8.53
N LEU A 77 11.64 0.95 -8.82
CA LEU A 77 12.12 -0.02 -7.85
C LEU A 77 13.61 0.25 -7.56
N PRO A 78 13.97 0.69 -6.34
CA PRO A 78 15.38 0.90 -6.02
C PRO A 78 16.10 -0.45 -5.96
N PRO A 79 17.38 -0.51 -6.36
CA PRO A 79 18.16 -1.74 -6.28
C PRO A 79 18.11 -2.30 -4.86
N THR A 80 18.08 -3.62 -4.74
CA THR A 80 18.08 -4.29 -3.43
C THR A 80 19.34 -3.86 -2.67
N GLU A 81 19.17 -3.25 -1.50
CA GLU A 81 20.29 -3.00 -0.59
C GLU A 81 20.80 -4.38 -0.15
N THR A 82 21.99 -4.75 -0.63
CA THR A 82 22.76 -5.94 -0.23
C THR A 82 23.31 -5.79 1.16
#